data_AF-A0AA37PGH7-F1
#
_entry.id   AF-A0AA37PGH7-F1
#
_cell.length_a   1.000
_cell.length_b   1.000
_cell.length_c   1.000
_cell.angle_alpha   90.00
_cell.angle_beta   90.00
_cell.angle_gamma   90.00
#
_symmetry.space_group_name_H-M   'P 1'
#
loop_
_entity.id
_entity.type
_entity.pdbx_description
1 polymer ?
#
loop_
_entity_poly.entity_id
_entity_poly.type
_entity_poly.pdbx_seq_one_letter_code
_entity_poly.pdbx_strand_id
1 'polypeptide(L)'
;MASVYKSLSKKTDKVEAPANGVQKNRQKRRTLILSSRGVTYRHRHLMNDLATLMPHGKLDSKFDDKHNLSALNELAEMMNCNGIMYFEARKAKDLYMWIANVSILSDNFLGSNS
;
A
#
# COMPACT_ATOMS: atom_id res chain seq x y z
N MET A 1 46.84 27.24 -5.10
CA MET A 1 45.70 27.13 -6.06
C MET A 1 44.86 25.89 -5.76
N ALA A 2 44.12 25.84 -4.65
CA ALA A 2 43.29 24.68 -4.28
C ALA A 2 41.88 25.02 -3.75
N SER A 3 41.50 26.30 -3.70
CA SER A 3 40.20 26.73 -3.14
C SER A 3 39.09 26.96 -4.17
N VAL A 4 39.38 26.86 -5.47
CA VAL A 4 38.39 27.20 -6.52
C VAL A 4 37.61 25.96 -7.00
N TYR A 5 38.14 24.74 -6.82
CA TYR A 5 37.45 23.52 -7.25
C TYR A 5 36.38 23.03 -6.26
N LYS A 6 36.46 23.41 -4.98
CA LYS A 6 35.48 23.00 -3.96
C LYS A 6 34.14 23.77 -4.07
N SER A 7 34.12 24.90 -4.78
CA SER A 7 32.89 25.68 -5.01
C SER A 7 32.09 25.24 -6.25
N LEU A 8 32.66 24.40 -7.13
CA LEU A 8 32.00 23.97 -8.37
C LEU A 8 31.45 22.53 -8.35
N SER A 9 31.81 21.71 -7.37
CA SER A 9 31.32 20.31 -7.26
C SER A 9 30.05 20.14 -6.43
N LYS A 10 29.49 21.20 -5.85
CA LYS A 10 28.27 21.11 -5.04
C LYS A 10 27.01 21.41 -5.87
N LYS A 11 26.81 20.66 -6.96
CA LYS A 11 25.59 20.71 -7.78
C LYS A 11 25.15 19.30 -8.17
N THR A 12 24.51 18.63 -7.21
CA THR A 12 23.60 17.44 -7.23
C THR A 12 23.69 16.85 -5.82
N ASP A 13 22.78 17.01 -4.86
CA ASP A 13 21.33 17.03 -4.93
C ASP A 13 20.75 18.16 -4.07
N LYS A 14 20.24 19.21 -4.71
CA LYS A 14 19.10 19.95 -4.16
C LYS A 14 17.94 19.56 -5.05
N VAL A 15 17.06 18.71 -4.54
CA VAL A 15 15.70 18.62 -5.07
C VAL A 15 15.07 19.96 -4.76
N GLU A 16 15.20 20.87 -5.71
CA GLU A 16 14.53 22.16 -5.72
C GLU A 16 13.03 21.87 -5.57
N ALA A 17 12.48 22.33 -4.44
CA ALA A 17 11.04 22.41 -4.29
C ALA A 17 10.53 23.27 -5.46
N PRO A 18 9.55 22.82 -6.26
CA PRO A 18 9.01 23.66 -7.32
C PRO A 18 8.35 24.88 -6.68
N ALA A 19 8.87 26.07 -7.02
CA ALA A 19 8.34 27.38 -6.64
C ALA A 19 7.03 27.74 -7.39
N ASN A 20 6.30 26.75 -7.86
CA ASN A 20 4.93 26.87 -8.35
C ASN A 20 4.12 25.86 -7.53
N GLY A 21 3.16 26.36 -6.77
CA GLY A 21 2.35 25.63 -5.78
C GLY A 21 1.42 24.56 -6.35
N VAL A 22 1.95 23.67 -7.18
CA VAL A 22 1.36 22.34 -7.34
C VAL A 22 1.67 21.63 -6.04
N GLN A 23 0.71 21.65 -5.12
CA GLN A 23 0.74 20.74 -3.99
C GLN A 23 1.03 19.36 -4.57
N LYS A 24 2.22 18.83 -4.29
CA LYS A 24 2.56 17.46 -4.67
C LYS A 24 1.63 16.62 -3.83
N ASN A 25 0.45 16.34 -4.38
CA ASN A 25 -0.60 15.60 -3.74
C ASN A 25 -0.12 14.15 -3.72
N ARG A 26 0.85 13.90 -2.83
CA ARG A 26 1.40 12.58 -2.56
C ARG A 26 0.29 11.90 -1.80
N GLN A 27 -0.67 11.37 -2.54
CA GLN A 27 -1.74 10.54 -2.03
C GLN A 27 -1.07 9.44 -1.20
N LYS A 28 -1.07 9.62 0.13
CA LYS A 28 -0.54 8.66 1.08
C LYS A 28 -1.54 7.51 1.12
N ARG A 29 -1.40 6.58 0.19
CA ARG A 29 -2.16 5.33 0.19
C ARG A 29 -1.32 4.26 0.85
N ARG A 30 -1.94 3.50 1.74
CA ARG A 30 -1.37 2.27 2.31
C ARG A 30 -2.21 1.11 1.81
N THR A 31 -1.55 0.15 1.17
CA THR A 31 -2.24 -1.01 0.59
C THR A 31 -1.90 -2.24 1.40
N LEU A 32 -2.92 -2.91 1.93
CA LEU A 32 -2.79 -4.17 2.63
C LEU A 32 -2.82 -5.31 1.62
N ILE A 33 -1.78 -6.14 1.59
CA ILE A 33 -1.66 -7.29 0.70
C ILE A 33 -1.80 -8.57 1.51
N LEU A 34 -2.83 -9.35 1.21
CA LEU A 34 -3.22 -10.56 1.93
C LEU A 34 -3.38 -11.71 0.96
N SER A 35 -3.26 -12.94 1.46
CA SER A 35 -3.53 -14.15 0.67
C SER A 35 -4.34 -15.17 1.44
N SER A 36 -5.14 -15.96 0.74
CA SER A 36 -5.84 -17.09 1.32
C SER A 36 -4.89 -18.26 1.59
N ARG A 37 -5.30 -19.18 2.45
CA ARG A 37 -4.68 -20.52 2.50
C ARG A 37 -4.73 -21.21 1.14
N GLY A 38 -3.65 -21.94 0.82
CA GLY A 38 -3.52 -22.69 -0.44
C GLY A 38 -2.79 -21.98 -1.58
N VAL A 39 -2.13 -20.84 -1.31
CA VAL A 39 -1.25 -20.19 -2.30
C VAL A 39 -0.02 -21.04 -2.65
N THR A 40 0.21 -21.24 -3.94
CA THR A 40 1.35 -21.98 -4.49
C THR A 40 2.64 -21.16 -4.48
N TYR A 41 3.76 -21.79 -4.83
CA TYR A 41 5.05 -21.11 -4.96
C TYR A 41 5.01 -19.94 -5.96
N ARG A 42 4.39 -20.14 -7.12
CA ARG A 42 4.25 -19.09 -8.14
C ARG A 42 3.44 -17.89 -7.65
N HIS A 43 2.36 -18.14 -6.91
CA HIS A 43 1.51 -17.07 -6.37
C HIS A 43 2.26 -16.23 -5.33
N ARG A 44 3.14 -16.85 -4.52
CA ARG A 44 3.97 -16.12 -3.55
C ARG A 44 4.97 -15.19 -4.23
N HIS A 45 5.59 -15.64 -5.32
CA HIS A 45 6.50 -14.78 -6.10
C HIS A 45 5.77 -13.60 -6.71
N LEU A 46 4.60 -13.83 -7.32
CA LEU A 46 3.77 -12.75 -7.85
C LEU A 46 3.43 -11.71 -6.77
N MET A 47 3.08 -12.14 -5.56
CA MET A 47 2.81 -11.22 -4.45
C MET A 47 4.05 -10.45 -4.01
N ASN A 48 5.21 -11.10 -3.95
CA ASN A 48 6.47 -10.43 -3.62
C ASN A 48 6.82 -9.39 -4.69
N ASP A 49 6.67 -9.71 -5.97
CA ASP A 49 6.90 -8.77 -7.06
C ASP A 49 5.98 -7.56 -6.94
N LEU A 50 4.69 -7.77 -6.66
CA LEU A 50 3.74 -6.68 -6.43
C LEU A 50 4.08 -5.85 -5.18
N ALA A 51 4.57 -6.48 -4.12
CA ALA A 51 5.04 -5.77 -2.94
C ALA A 51 6.28 -4.92 -3.25
N THR A 52 7.19 -5.39 -4.12
CA THR A 52 8.34 -4.58 -4.56
C THR A 52 7.96 -3.42 -5.47
N LEU A 53 6.92 -3.59 -6.31
CA LEU A 53 6.39 -2.53 -7.16
C LEU A 53 5.65 -1.45 -6.37
N MET A 54 5.03 -1.81 -5.24
CA MET A 54 4.30 -0.89 -4.38
C MET A 54 5.08 -0.62 -3.08
N PRO A 55 5.84 0.49 -2.98
CA PRO A 55 6.64 0.81 -1.78
C PRO A 55 5.78 1.12 -0.54
N HIS A 56 4.47 1.23 -0.71
CA HIS A 56 3.47 1.48 0.32
C HIS A 56 2.57 0.25 0.57
N GLY A 57 2.88 -0.87 -0.08
CA GLY A 57 2.24 -2.17 0.14
C GLY A 57 2.78 -2.81 1.41
N LYS A 58 1.89 -3.21 2.32
CA LYS A 58 2.22 -4.00 3.51
C LYS A 58 1.74 -5.42 3.27
N LEU A 59 2.68 -6.36 3.23
CA LEU A 59 2.37 -7.79 3.18
C LEU A 59 1.99 -8.26 4.58
N ASP A 60 0.89 -9.00 4.70
CA ASP A 60 0.43 -9.56 5.95
C ASP A 60 0.23 -11.09 5.86
N SER A 61 0.02 -11.71 7.02
CA SER A 61 -0.18 -13.14 7.19
C SER A 61 -1.38 -13.67 6.38
N LYS A 62 -1.42 -15.00 6.18
CA LYS A 62 -2.48 -15.63 5.39
C LYS A 62 -3.82 -15.47 6.10
N PHE A 63 -4.82 -15.01 5.36
CA PHE A 63 -6.20 -14.96 5.80
C PHE A 63 -6.84 -16.36 5.67
N ASP A 64 -7.56 -16.74 6.70
CA ASP A 64 -8.01 -18.12 6.90
C ASP A 64 -9.45 -18.35 6.45
N ASP A 65 -10.31 -17.34 6.58
CA ASP A 65 -11.74 -17.44 6.33
C ASP A 65 -12.09 -17.06 4.89
N LYS A 66 -12.23 -18.06 4.01
CA LYS A 66 -12.60 -17.82 2.60
C LYS A 66 -13.99 -17.22 2.41
N HIS A 67 -14.88 -17.36 3.38
CA HIS A 67 -16.28 -16.97 3.28
C HIS A 67 -16.60 -15.63 3.94
N ASN A 68 -15.74 -15.16 4.85
CA ASN A 68 -15.97 -13.91 5.57
C ASN A 68 -15.12 -12.78 5.00
N LEU A 69 -15.58 -12.20 3.88
CA LEU A 69 -14.95 -11.02 3.27
C LEU A 69 -15.12 -9.76 4.12
N SER A 70 -16.10 -9.72 5.03
CA SER A 70 -16.33 -8.56 5.91
C SER A 70 -15.16 -8.35 6.88
N ALA A 71 -14.57 -9.43 7.39
CA ALA A 71 -13.42 -9.37 8.29
C ALA A 71 -12.18 -8.75 7.63
N LEU A 72 -12.09 -8.68 6.29
CA LEU A 72 -11.03 -7.96 5.60
C LEU A 72 -11.10 -6.44 5.84
N ASN A 73 -12.31 -5.88 5.95
CA ASN A 73 -12.50 -4.46 6.23
C ASN A 73 -11.98 -4.10 7.63
N GLU A 74 -12.35 -4.91 8.63
CA GLU A 74 -11.86 -4.77 10.01
C GLU A 74 -10.32 -4.89 10.07
N LEU A 75 -9.75 -5.81 9.30
CA LEU A 75 -8.30 -5.98 9.21
C LEU A 75 -7.61 -4.74 8.61
N ALA A 76 -8.22 -4.13 7.60
CA ALA A 76 -7.70 -2.90 7.00
C ALA A 76 -7.78 -1.71 7.93
N GLU A 77 -8.84 -1.59 8.73
CA GLU A 77 -8.96 -0.57 9.77
C GLU A 77 -7.89 -0.76 10.86
N MET A 78 -7.72 -1.98 11.36
CA MET A 78 -6.69 -2.31 12.35
C MET A 78 -5.27 -1.98 11.85
N MET A 79 -5.01 -2.23 10.57
CA MET A 79 -3.71 -1.98 9.94
C MET A 79 -3.56 -0.58 9.35
N ASN A 80 -4.57 0.28 9.51
CA ASN A 80 -4.67 1.63 8.96
C ASN A 80 -4.29 1.66 7.46
N CYS A 81 -4.90 0.76 6.68
CA CYS A 81 -4.70 0.64 5.24
C CYS A 81 -5.94 1.13 4.48
N ASN A 82 -5.74 2.04 3.54
CA ASN A 82 -6.80 2.63 2.72
C ASN A 82 -7.22 1.71 1.56
N GLY A 83 -6.36 0.77 1.17
CA GLY A 83 -6.65 -0.19 0.11
C GLY A 83 -6.38 -1.61 0.58
N ILE A 84 -7.16 -2.56 0.08
CA ILE A 84 -6.94 -3.99 0.28
C ILE A 84 -6.71 -4.64 -1.08
N MET A 85 -5.73 -5.52 -1.13
CA MET A 85 -5.46 -6.46 -2.20
C MET A 85 -5.43 -7.87 -1.61
N TYR A 86 -6.48 -8.65 -1.85
CA TYR A 86 -6.62 -10.00 -1.32
C TYR A 86 -6.52 -11.04 -2.44
N PHE A 87 -5.59 -11.98 -2.29
CA PHE A 87 -5.34 -13.07 -3.21
C PHE A 87 -6.05 -14.35 -2.76
N GLU A 88 -7.11 -14.74 -3.45
CA GLU A 88 -7.85 -15.96 -3.17
C GLU A 88 -7.37 -17.11 -4.08
N ALA A 89 -6.72 -18.10 -3.49
CA ALA A 89 -6.31 -19.32 -4.18
C ALA A 89 -7.41 -20.40 -4.11
N ARG A 90 -7.88 -20.83 -5.28
CA ARG A 90 -8.81 -21.96 -5.44
C ARG A 90 -8.15 -23.14 -6.13
N LYS A 91 -8.35 -24.33 -5.57
CA LYS A 91 -7.81 -25.61 -6.07
C LYS A 91 -6.30 -25.60 -6.39
N ALA A 92 -5.53 -24.71 -5.76
CA ALA A 92 -4.10 -24.47 -6.02
C ALA A 92 -3.75 -24.22 -7.51
N LYS A 93 -4.72 -23.81 -8.33
CA LYS A 93 -4.55 -23.55 -9.77
C LYS A 93 -4.97 -22.15 -10.13
N ASP A 94 -6.15 -21.75 -9.65
CA ASP A 94 -6.76 -20.46 -9.98
C ASP A 94 -6.46 -19.47 -8.85
N LEU A 95 -6.00 -18.28 -9.24
CA LEU A 95 -5.72 -17.18 -8.33
C LEU A 95 -6.63 -16.02 -8.69
N TYR A 96 -7.59 -15.74 -7.82
CA TYR A 96 -8.44 -14.57 -7.91
C TYR A 96 -7.83 -13.45 -7.09
N MET A 97 -7.95 -12.22 -7.59
CA MET A 97 -7.47 -11.03 -6.90
C MET A 97 -8.65 -10.10 -6.64
N TRP A 98 -8.87 -9.78 -5.39
CA TRP A 98 -9.87 -8.84 -4.92
C TRP A 98 -9.16 -7.54 -4.59
N ILE A 99 -9.55 -6.46 -5.26
CA ILE A 99 -9.04 -5.12 -4.99
C ILE A 99 -10.21 -4.26 -4.56
N ALA A 100 -10.09 -3.66 -3.39
CA ALA A 100 -11.10 -2.74 -2.86
C ALA A 100 -10.42 -1.52 -2.26
N ASN A 101 -11.10 -0.38 -2.37
CA ASN A 101 -10.74 0.82 -1.63
C ASN A 101 -11.58 0.83 -0.36
N VAL A 102 -10.90 0.80 0.79
CA VAL A 102 -11.55 0.91 2.09
C VAL A 102 -11.57 2.40 2.44
N SER A 103 -12.75 2.99 2.29
CA SER A 103 -12.99 4.31 2.86
C SER A 103 -13.13 4.11 4.36
N ILE A 104 -12.01 4.28 5.08
CA ILE A 104 -12.06 4.46 6.53
C ILE A 104 -12.85 5.76 6.72
N LEU A 105 -14.16 5.63 6.94
CA LEU A 105 -14.99 6.75 7.31
C LEU A 105 -14.33 7.33 8.56
N SER A 106 -13.94 8.59 8.48
CA SER A 106 -13.65 9.37 9.66
C SER A 106 -14.97 9.56 10.43
N ASP A 107 -15.46 8.50 11.08
CA ASP A 107 -16.59 8.53 12.01
C ASP A 107 -16.16 9.13 13.35
N ASN A 108 -15.58 10.34 13.27
CA ASN A 108 -15.42 11.25 14.39
C ASN A 108 -16.03 12.63 14.09
N PHE A 109 -16.93 12.73 13.09
CA PHE A 109 -17.65 13.99 12.78
C PHE A 109 -19.18 13.88 12.75
N LEU A 110 -19.76 12.75 13.20
CA LEU A 110 -21.19 12.62 13.49
C LEU A 110 -21.37 12.39 15.00
N GLY A 111 -20.89 13.35 15.76
CA GLY A 111 -20.99 13.43 17.21
C GLY A 111 -21.15 14.87 17.70
N SER A 112 -21.91 15.71 16.98
CA SER A 112 -22.53 16.94 17.49
C SER A 112 -23.37 17.57 16.41
N ASN A 113 -24.70 17.49 16.55
CA ASN A 113 -25.73 18.48 16.19
C ASN A 113 -27.03 17.80 15.75
N SER A 114 -27.77 17.32 16.75
CA SER A 114 -29.19 17.63 17.00
C SER A 114 -29.66 16.80 18.18
#